data_AF-A0A182ST30-F1
#
_entry.id   AF-A0A182ST30-F1
#
_cell.length_a   1.000
_cell.length_b   1.000
_cell.length_c   1.000
_cell.angle_alpha   90.00
_cell.angle_beta   90.00
_cell.angle_gamma   90.00
#
_symmetry.space_group_name_H-M   'P 1'
#
loop_
_entity.id
_entity.type
_entity.pdbx_description
1 polymer ?
#
loop_
_entity_poly.entity_id
_entity_poly.type
_entity_poly.pdbx_seq_one_letter_code
_entity_poly.pdbx_strand_id
1 'polypeptide(L)'
;MNLVCPICSDIFVPSAEVNITPCGHMFHHLCLLQWLERSKTCPQCRDRCTATRLIKVYFNVTANLDTTEDSASLLEKLDNLTLKIREQEKSLKTFETNAAQHKTEQKKMRKTLLGLEEEIRSKNTAMFALKHELDMM
;
A
#
# COMPACT_ATOMS: atom_id res chain seq x y z
N MET A 1 2.48 -16.29 -26.10
CA MET A 1 2.12 -14.93 -26.56
C MET A 1 0.92 -14.50 -25.74
N ASN A 2 1.00 -13.38 -25.02
CA ASN A 2 -0.10 -12.88 -24.18
C ASN A 2 -0.91 -11.85 -24.97
N LEU A 3 -2.22 -11.97 -24.96
CA LEU A 3 -3.11 -10.94 -25.53
C LEU A 3 -3.32 -9.86 -24.47
N VAL A 4 -2.98 -8.61 -24.78
CA VAL A 4 -3.02 -7.48 -23.84
C VAL A 4 -3.85 -6.32 -24.38
N CYS A 5 -4.53 -5.60 -23.50
CA CYS A 5 -5.23 -4.37 -23.85
C CYS A 5 -4.24 -3.21 -23.91
N PRO A 6 -4.07 -2.53 -25.05
CA PRO A 6 -3.07 -1.45 -25.18
C PRO A 6 -3.45 -0.14 -24.46
N ILE A 7 -4.65 -0.04 -23.87
CA ILE A 7 -5.07 1.13 -23.09
C ILE A 7 -4.59 1.01 -21.64
N CYS A 8 -4.80 -0.15 -21.01
CA CYS A 8 -4.44 -0.38 -19.60
C CYS A 8 -3.17 -1.22 -19.42
N SER A 9 -2.65 -1.83 -20.49
CA SER A 9 -1.51 -2.76 -20.49
C SER A 9 -1.74 -4.10 -19.76
N ASP A 10 -2.99 -4.43 -19.42
CA ASP A 10 -3.34 -5.71 -18.76
C ASP A 10 -3.68 -6.82 -19.76
N ILE A 11 -3.53 -8.07 -19.31
CA ILE A 11 -3.89 -9.27 -20.06
C ILE A 11 -5.41 -9.44 -20.19
N PHE A 12 -5.87 -9.97 -21.33
CA PHE A 12 -7.25 -10.42 -21.47
C PHE A 12 -7.42 -11.77 -20.78
N VAL A 13 -8.29 -11.82 -19.77
CA VAL A 13 -8.67 -13.05 -19.08
C VAL A 13 -9.98 -13.61 -19.67
N PRO A 14 -10.27 -14.92 -19.56
CA PRO A 14 -11.50 -15.50 -20.13
C PRO A 14 -12.80 -14.85 -19.65
N SER A 15 -12.81 -14.29 -18.43
CA SER A 15 -13.94 -13.56 -17.86
C SER A 15 -14.02 -12.09 -18.28
N ALA A 16 -13.01 -11.56 -18.98
CA ALA A 16 -12.98 -10.16 -19.36
C ALA A 16 -13.96 -9.87 -20.50
N GLU A 17 -14.69 -8.77 -20.38
CA GLU A 17 -15.48 -8.26 -21.50
C GLU A 17 -14.56 -7.56 -22.50
N VAL A 18 -14.46 -8.13 -23.70
CA VAL A 18 -13.58 -7.63 -24.77
C VAL A 18 -14.42 -7.21 -25.97
N ASN A 19 -14.09 -6.05 -26.52
CA ASN A 19 -14.67 -5.57 -27.76
C ASN A 19 -13.61 -5.36 -28.83
N ILE A 20 -14.01 -5.68 -30.06
CA ILE A 20 -13.27 -5.37 -31.27
C ILE A 20 -13.93 -4.17 -31.95
N THR A 21 -13.07 -3.23 -32.35
CA THR A 21 -13.43 -2.08 -33.19
C THR A 21 -13.66 -2.51 -34.64
N PRO A 22 -14.39 -1.74 -35.48
CA PRO A 22 -14.60 -2.09 -36.89
C PRO A 22 -13.33 -2.26 -37.73
N CYS A 23 -12.20 -1.70 -37.28
CA CYS A 23 -10.89 -1.87 -37.91
C CYS A 23 -10.10 -3.10 -37.40
N GLY A 24 -10.68 -3.91 -36.50
CA GLY A 24 -10.09 -5.17 -36.04
C GLY A 24 -9.28 -5.10 -34.74
N HIS A 25 -9.02 -3.91 -34.19
CA HIS A 25 -8.27 -3.78 -32.93
C HIS A 25 -9.13 -4.11 -31.71
N MET A 26 -8.53 -4.78 -30.73
CA MET A 26 -9.18 -5.36 -29.54
C MET A 26 -8.82 -4.61 -28.24
N PHE A 27 -9.82 -4.42 -27.38
CA PHE A 27 -9.68 -3.68 -26.12
C PHE A 27 -10.67 -4.20 -25.07
N HIS A 28 -10.39 -3.97 -23.78
CA HIS A 28 -11.40 -4.16 -22.75
C HIS A 28 -12.61 -3.25 -23.03
N HIS A 29 -13.83 -3.76 -22.80
CA HIS A 29 -15.08 -3.05 -23.03
C HIS A 29 -15.07 -1.66 -22.40
N LEU A 30 -14.77 -1.59 -21.10
CA LEU A 30 -14.75 -0.34 -20.34
C LEU A 30 -13.65 0.62 -20.82
N CYS A 31 -12.46 0.10 -21.10
CA CYS A 31 -11.36 0.93 -21.61
C CYS A 31 -11.74 1.59 -22.94
N LEU A 32 -12.38 0.82 -23.83
CA LEU A 32 -12.80 1.33 -25.13
C LEU A 32 -13.97 2.31 -25.02
N LEU A 33 -14.96 2.05 -24.15
CA LEU A 33 -16.07 2.99 -23.94
C LEU A 33 -15.59 4.34 -23.41
N GLN A 34 -14.73 4.34 -22.39
CA GLN A 34 -14.15 5.57 -21.85
C GLN A 34 -13.37 6.37 -22.89
N TRP A 35 -12.69 5.68 -23.82
CA TRP A 35 -12.04 6.34 -24.94
C TRP A 35 -13.07 6.95 -25.90
N LEU A 36 -14.11 6.20 -26.25
CA LEU A 36 -15.15 6.61 -27.20
C LEU A 36 -16.05 7.75 -26.69
N GLU A 37 -16.12 7.97 -25.38
CA GLU A 37 -16.73 9.18 -24.80
C GLU A 37 -15.98 10.44 -25.24
N ARG A 38 -14.65 10.37 -25.33
CA ARG A 38 -13.79 11.52 -25.67
C ARG A 38 -13.46 11.62 -27.15
N SER A 39 -13.30 10.49 -27.85
CA SER A 39 -12.91 10.47 -29.27
C SER A 39 -13.64 9.36 -30.03
N LYS A 40 -14.25 9.69 -31.17
CA LYS A 40 -14.94 8.71 -32.04
C LYS A 40 -13.99 7.97 -32.99
N THR A 41 -12.85 7.53 -32.47
CA THR A 41 -11.78 6.87 -33.23
C THR A 41 -11.21 5.67 -32.49
N CYS A 42 -10.59 4.74 -33.23
CA CYS A 42 -9.85 3.63 -32.64
C CYS A 42 -8.59 4.16 -31.91
N PRO A 43 -8.33 3.75 -30.65
CA PRO A 43 -7.12 4.15 -29.91
C PRO A 43 -5.79 3.77 -30.58
N GLN A 44 -5.78 2.76 -31.46
CA GLN A 44 -4.57 2.25 -32.12
C GLN A 44 -4.35 2.91 -33.49
N CYS A 45 -5.29 2.75 -34.43
CA CYS A 45 -5.11 3.24 -35.80
C CYS A 45 -5.82 4.57 -36.11
N ARG A 46 -6.59 5.12 -35.16
CA ARG A 46 -7.39 6.36 -35.31
C ARG A 46 -8.51 6.33 -36.35
N ASP A 47 -8.83 5.17 -36.93
CA ASP A 47 -10.01 5.00 -37.78
C ASP A 47 -11.31 5.33 -37.05
N ARG A 48 -12.31 5.82 -37.78
CA ARG A 48 -13.63 6.18 -37.22
C ARG A 48 -14.28 4.97 -36.53
N CYS A 49 -14.57 5.13 -35.24
CA CYS A 49 -15.14 4.10 -34.39
C CYS A 49 -16.25 4.68 -33.51
N THR A 50 -17.37 3.97 -33.38
CA THR A 50 -18.51 4.36 -32.53
C THR A 50 -18.96 3.18 -31.70
N ALA A 51 -19.50 3.44 -30.51
CA ALA A 51 -19.93 2.41 -29.56
C ALA A 51 -20.96 1.43 -30.16
N THR A 52 -21.80 1.91 -31.09
CA THR A 52 -22.82 1.12 -31.80
C THR A 52 -22.26 0.08 -32.77
N ARG A 53 -21.00 0.20 -33.17
CA ARG A 53 -20.36 -0.68 -34.16
C ARG A 53 -19.33 -1.62 -33.53
N LEU A 54 -19.32 -1.73 -32.20
CA LEU A 54 -18.42 -2.61 -31.48
C LEU A 54 -18.90 -4.05 -31.56
N ILE A 55 -17.97 -4.97 -31.77
CA ILE A 55 -18.24 -6.41 -31.81
C ILE A 55 -17.81 -6.97 -30.46
N LYS A 56 -18.73 -7.56 -29.70
CA LYS A 56 -18.41 -8.25 -28.44
C LYS A 56 -17.81 -9.62 -28.77
N VAL A 57 -16.67 -9.93 -28.16
CA VAL A 57 -15.97 -11.20 -28.36
C VAL A 57 -16.23 -12.10 -27.16
N TYR A 58 -16.64 -13.33 -27.43
CA TYR A 58 -16.68 -14.40 -26.44
C TYR A 58 -15.54 -15.37 -26.76
N PHE A 59 -14.61 -15.51 -25.83
CA PHE A 59 -13.52 -16.47 -25.98
C PHE A 59 -14.09 -17.88 -25.81
N ASN A 60 -14.17 -18.65 -26.89
CA ASN A 60 -14.54 -20.06 -26.84
C ASN A 60 -13.32 -20.97 -26.52
N VAL A 61 -12.30 -20.40 -25.88
CA VAL A 61 -11.14 -21.18 -25.44
C VAL A 61 -11.57 -21.87 -24.16
N THR A 62 -11.81 -23.19 -24.23
CA THR A 62 -11.68 -24.03 -23.04
C THR A 62 -10.26 -23.82 -22.58
N ALA A 63 -10.10 -23.08 -21.49
CA ALA A 63 -8.80 -22.96 -20.87
C ALA A 63 -8.36 -24.38 -20.51
N ASN A 64 -7.54 -24.99 -21.37
CA ASN A 64 -6.39 -25.72 -20.86
C ASN A 64 -5.54 -24.65 -20.19
N LEU A 65 -6.00 -24.28 -18.99
CA LEU A 65 -5.17 -23.69 -17.99
C LEU A 65 -4.15 -24.79 -17.73
N ASP A 66 -3.02 -24.74 -18.44
CA ASP A 66 -1.77 -25.29 -17.93
C ASP A 66 -1.39 -24.47 -16.67
N THR A 67 -2.31 -24.36 -15.71
CA THR A 67 -1.98 -24.23 -14.29
C THR A 67 -1.42 -25.58 -13.86
N THR A 68 -0.22 -25.86 -14.34
CA THR A 68 0.74 -26.66 -13.59
C THR A 68 1.54 -25.73 -12.68
N GLU A 69 0.93 -24.68 -12.10
CA GLU A 69 1.23 -24.47 -10.68
C GLU A 69 0.50 -25.60 -9.99
N ASP A 70 1.20 -26.74 -9.84
CA ASP A 70 0.68 -27.91 -9.14
C ASP A 70 0.07 -27.44 -7.81
N SER A 71 -1.06 -28.01 -7.43
CA SER A 71 -1.72 -27.68 -6.16
C SER A 71 -0.73 -27.76 -4.99
N ALA A 72 0.28 -28.63 -5.10
CA ALA A 72 1.43 -28.69 -4.19
C ALA A 72 2.21 -27.37 -4.07
N SER A 73 2.56 -26.72 -5.19
CA SER A 73 3.31 -25.45 -5.18
C SER A 73 2.49 -24.29 -4.59
N LEU A 74 1.17 -24.28 -4.80
CA LEU A 74 0.29 -23.28 -4.18
C LEU A 74 0.15 -23.51 -2.68
N LEU A 75 0.03 -24.77 -2.24
CA LEU A 75 0.02 -25.12 -0.82
C LEU A 75 1.35 -24.74 -0.13
N GLU A 76 2.48 -24.99 -0.77
CA GLU A 76 3.79 -24.57 -0.25
C GLU A 76 3.92 -23.05 -0.13
N LYS A 77 3.46 -22.29 -1.13
CA LYS A 77 3.40 -20.82 -1.04
C LYS A 77 2.50 -20.38 0.11
N LEU A 78 1.35 -21.03 0.29
CA LEU A 78 0.40 -20.72 1.36
C LEU A 78 1.01 -21.01 2.75
N ASP A 79 1.71 -22.12 2.92
CA ASP A 79 2.39 -22.48 4.17
C ASP A 79 3.51 -21.48 4.49
N ASN A 80 4.33 -21.13 3.48
CA ASN A 80 5.38 -20.14 3.63
C ASN A 80 4.84 -18.75 4.01
N LEU A 81 3.73 -18.33 3.40
CA LEU A 81 3.05 -17.08 3.76
C LEU A 81 2.47 -17.14 5.18
N THR A 82 1.88 -18.28 5.55
CA THR A 82 1.34 -18.51 6.90
C THR A 82 2.44 -18.42 7.97
N LEU A 83 3.62 -18.98 7.69
CA LEU A 83 4.78 -18.88 8.58
C LEU A 83 5.27 -17.43 8.71
N LYS A 84 5.40 -16.71 7.59
CA LYS A 84 5.79 -15.29 7.60
C LYS A 84 4.82 -14.42 8.40
N ILE A 85 3.52 -14.65 8.26
CA ILE A 85 2.50 -13.93 9.03
C ILE A 85 2.72 -14.15 10.54
N ARG A 86 2.90 -15.40 10.98
CA ARG A 86 3.15 -15.72 12.40
C ARG A 86 4.42 -15.06 12.93
N GLU A 87 5.49 -15.05 12.14
CA GLU A 87 6.75 -14.38 12.51
C GLU A 87 6.58 -12.86 12.64
N GLN A 88 5.83 -12.25 11.71
CA GLN A 88 5.52 -10.82 11.75
C GLN A 88 4.63 -10.47 12.94
N GLU A 89 3.61 -11.28 13.26
CA GLU A 89 2.76 -11.09 14.44
C GLU A 89 3.58 -11.16 15.75
N LYS A 90 4.52 -12.10 15.84
CA LYS A 90 5.42 -12.20 17.00
C LYS A 90 6.32 -10.97 17.11
N SER A 91 6.88 -10.53 15.99
CA SER A 91 7.69 -9.30 15.91
C SER A 91 6.89 -8.09 16.36
N LEU A 92 5.67 -7.94 15.84
CA LEU A 92 4.75 -6.84 16.17
C LEU A 92 4.46 -6.80 17.67
N LYS A 93 4.09 -7.94 18.26
CA LYS A 93 3.83 -8.05 19.71
C LYS A 93 5.03 -7.64 20.55
N THR A 94 6.25 -7.99 20.11
CA THR A 94 7.48 -7.61 20.79
C THR A 94 7.74 -6.10 20.70
N PHE A 95 7.51 -5.50 19.53
CA PHE A 95 7.60 -4.05 19.37
C PHE A 95 6.57 -3.30 20.22
N GLU A 96 5.33 -3.81 20.31
CA GLU A 96 4.29 -3.23 21.16
C GLU A 96 4.68 -3.25 22.64
N THR A 97 5.21 -4.38 23.13
CA THR A 97 5.69 -4.47 24.52
C THR A 97 6.84 -3.51 24.79
N ASN A 98 7.79 -3.40 23.87
CA ASN A 98 8.93 -2.49 24.00
C ASN A 98 8.47 -1.03 23.98
N ALA A 99 7.54 -0.67 23.10
CA ALA A 99 6.96 0.67 23.03
C ALA A 99 6.22 1.02 24.33
N ALA A 100 5.45 0.08 24.89
CA ALA A 100 4.80 0.25 26.18
C ALA A 100 5.82 0.47 27.31
N GLN A 101 6.88 -0.33 27.35
CA GLN A 101 7.97 -0.19 28.32
C GLN A 101 8.64 1.18 28.21
N HIS A 102 9.11 1.56 27.02
CA HIS A 102 9.74 2.86 26.80
C HIS A 102 8.84 4.04 27.16
N LYS A 103 7.53 3.93 26.92
CA LYS A 103 6.55 4.95 27.35
C LYS A 103 6.50 5.07 28.88
N THR A 104 6.62 3.97 29.62
CA THR A 104 6.68 4.02 31.08
C THR A 104 8.02 4.59 31.58
N GLU A 105 9.13 4.22 30.96
CA GLU A 105 10.46 4.75 31.27
C GLU A 105 10.55 6.25 31.01
N GLN A 106 10.04 6.74 29.87
CA GLN A 106 9.96 8.18 29.58
C GLN A 106 9.17 8.92 30.66
N LYS A 107 8.03 8.38 31.11
CA LYS A 107 7.25 9.01 32.18
C LYS A 107 8.04 9.09 33.49
N LYS A 108 8.82 8.06 33.83
CA LYS A 108 9.70 8.08 35.01
C LYS A 108 10.80 9.12 34.85
N MET A 109 11.52 9.11 33.73
CA MET A 109 12.58 10.07 33.42
C MET A 109 12.08 11.52 33.50
N ARG A 110 10.91 11.80 32.91
CA ARG A 110 10.29 13.13 32.97
C ARG A 110 9.99 13.59 34.38
N LYS A 111 9.51 12.70 35.26
CA LYS A 111 9.28 13.04 36.68
C LYS A 111 10.59 13.37 37.40
N THR A 112 11.65 12.60 37.15
CA THR A 112 12.96 12.86 37.73
C THR A 112 13.52 14.21 37.28
N LEU A 113 13.42 14.53 35.99
CA LEU A 113 13.84 15.82 35.45
C LEU A 113 13.13 16.99 36.14
N LEU A 114 11.79 16.93 36.27
CA LEU A 114 11.02 17.95 36.98
C LEU A 114 11.47 18.12 38.44
N GLY A 115 11.79 17.01 39.12
CA GLY A 115 12.29 17.05 40.50
C GLY A 115 13.65 17.73 40.61
N LEU A 116 14.57 17.41 39.70
CA LEU A 116 15.90 18.02 39.65
C LEU A 116 15.85 19.51 39.30
N GLU A 117 14.98 19.90 38.37
CA GLU A 117 14.75 21.31 38.02
C GLU A 117 14.30 22.13 39.24
N GLU A 118 13.42 21.56 40.07
CA GLU A 118 12.95 22.22 41.29
C GLU A 118 14.03 22.31 42.37
N GLU A 119 14.86 21.26 42.53
CA GLU A 119 15.99 21.30 43.45
C GLU A 119 17.02 22.37 43.03
N ILE A 120 17.32 22.48 41.73
CA ILE A 120 18.19 23.51 41.18
C ILE A 120 17.61 24.90 41.44
N ARG A 121 16.30 25.10 41.23
CA ARG A 121 15.61 26.37 41.51
C ARG A 121 15.75 26.78 42.98
N SER A 122 15.52 25.83 43.89
CA SER A 122 15.66 26.06 45.34
C SER A 122 17.09 26.46 45.71
N LYS A 123 18.09 25.69 45.24
CA LYS A 123 19.51 25.99 45.48
C LYS A 123 19.93 27.35 44.91
N ASN A 124 19.48 27.70 43.70
CA ASN A 124 19.76 29.01 43.09
C ASN A 124 19.18 30.16 43.91
N THR A 125 17.97 29.99 44.44
CA THR A 125 17.33 31.01 45.30
C THR A 125 18.10 31.21 46.61
N ALA A 126 18.49 30.12 47.26
CA ALA A 126 19.29 30.17 48.48
C ALA A 126 20.67 30.81 48.24
N MET A 127 21.32 30.43 47.13
CA MET A 127 22.61 31.01 46.73
C MET A 127 22.49 32.52 46.46
N PHE A 128 21.40 32.97 45.84
CA PHE A 128 21.15 34.41 45.63
C PHE A 128 20.98 35.15 46.97
N ALA A 129 20.22 34.59 47.91
CA ALA A 129 20.05 35.19 49.24
C ALA A 129 21.38 35.32 49.99
N LEU A 130 22.17 34.25 50.04
CA LEU A 130 23.52 34.25 50.65
C LEU A 130 24.44 35.26 49.98
N LYS A 131 24.39 35.37 48.65
CA LYS A 131 25.16 36.37 47.92
C LYS A 131 24.76 37.80 48.28
N HIS A 132 23.46 38.07 48.36
CA HIS A 132 22.96 39.39 48.75
C HIS A 132 23.37 39.76 50.18
N GLU A 133 23.36 38.81 51.12
CA GLU A 133 23.85 39.05 52.49
C GLU A 133 25.33 39.43 52.51
N LEU A 134 26.17 38.75 51.71
CA LEU A 134 27.58 39.08 51.55
C LEU A 134 27.82 40.45 50.92
N ASP A 135 27.04 40.81 49.89
CA ASP A 135 27.17 42.10 49.20
C ASP A 135 26.76 43.31 50.09
N MET A 136 26.07 43.06 51.21
CA MET A 136 25.61 44.08 52.17
C MET A 136 26.54 44.25 53.39
N MET A 137 27.60 43.44 53.51
CA MET A 137 28.64 43.52 54.55
C MET A 137 29.85 44.33 54.08
#